data_AF-A0A9Q8LGT8-F1
#
_entry.id   AF-A0A9Q8LGT8-F1
#
_cell.length_a   1.000
_cell.length_b   1.000
_cell.length_c   1.000
_cell.angle_alpha   90.00
_cell.angle_beta   90.00
_cell.angle_gamma   90.00
#
_symmetry.space_group_name_H-M   'P 1'
#
loop_
_entity.id
_entity.type
_entity.pdbx_description
1 polymer ?
#
loop_
_entity_poly.entity_id
_entity_poly.type
_entity_poly.pdbx_seq_one_letter_code
_entity_poly.pdbx_strand_id
1 'polypeptide(L)'
;MSERSQEPDTIYRNLRLVTSWYNFFIFVVAPWLAYIWLIYTVYHLEEDTPIFSRAKLILAMFLLGAAGLAMYIRSQSVREQLQAKGYEQRGTLARALDLLFNLAIIVAGYFWLQRWVADVADTGEGEDVLFLYILFPLYGAIVWTGLVIVCTGPILWFTTRVR
;
A
#
# COMPACT_ATOMS: atom_id res chain seq x y z
N MET A 1 15.14 -6.74 40.89
CA MET A 1 15.11 -7.00 39.43
C MET A 1 13.66 -6.94 39.01
N SER A 2 13.23 -5.82 38.42
CA SER A 2 11.84 -5.67 37.95
C SER A 2 11.67 -6.51 36.68
N GLU A 3 10.71 -7.42 36.70
CA GLU A 3 10.14 -8.07 35.53
C GLU A 3 9.58 -6.99 34.61
N ARG A 4 10.43 -6.42 33.75
CA ARG A 4 9.96 -5.60 32.64
C ARG A 4 9.30 -6.56 31.66
N SER A 5 7.98 -6.58 31.68
CA SER A 5 7.14 -7.18 30.66
C SER A 5 7.77 -6.91 29.29
N GLN A 6 8.31 -7.94 28.67
CA GLN A 6 8.70 -7.87 27.26
C GLN A 6 7.40 -7.65 26.50
N GLU A 7 7.09 -6.39 26.18
CA GLU A 7 6.01 -6.10 25.24
C GLU A 7 6.28 -6.94 23.99
N PRO A 8 5.33 -7.80 23.59
CA PRO A 8 5.55 -8.71 22.48
C PRO A 8 5.89 -7.88 21.24
N ASP A 9 6.99 -8.24 20.59
CA ASP A 9 7.50 -7.67 19.34
C ASP A 9 6.46 -7.95 18.21
N THR A 10 5.39 -7.17 18.19
CA THR A 10 4.25 -7.35 17.30
C THR A 10 4.17 -6.25 16.25
N ILE A 11 3.62 -6.59 15.08
CA ILE A 11 3.30 -5.63 14.02
C ILE A 11 2.46 -4.48 14.57
N TYR A 12 1.48 -4.77 15.44
CA TYR A 12 0.60 -3.77 16.06
C TYR A 12 1.36 -2.71 16.85
N ARG A 13 2.40 -3.09 17.60
CA ARG A 13 3.25 -2.13 18.30
C ARG A 13 4.01 -1.26 17.31
N ASN A 14 4.60 -1.86 16.28
CA ASN A 14 5.36 -1.11 15.27
C ASN A 14 4.46 -0.17 14.46
N LEU A 15 3.20 -0.54 14.23
CA LEU A 15 2.18 0.33 13.65
C LEU A 15 1.94 1.57 14.51
N ARG A 16 1.82 1.39 15.83
CA ARG A 16 1.66 2.52 16.77
C ARG A 16 2.81 3.51 16.73
N LEU A 17 4.03 3.03 16.49
CA LEU A 17 5.23 3.88 16.39
C LEU A 17 5.22 4.77 15.14
N VAL A 18 4.48 4.38 14.10
CA VAL A 18 4.41 5.10 12.83
C VAL A 18 3.06 5.76 12.59
N THR A 19 2.04 5.52 13.43
CA THR A 19 0.75 6.20 13.32
C THR A 19 0.86 7.68 13.68
N SER A 20 0.66 8.52 12.68
CA SER A 20 0.35 9.94 12.83
C SER A 20 -0.59 10.34 11.69
N TRP A 21 -1.36 11.40 11.85
CA TRP A 21 -2.24 11.91 10.78
C TRP A 21 -1.47 12.19 9.50
N TYR A 22 -0.26 12.72 9.61
CA TYR A 22 0.61 12.97 8.47
C TYR A 22 1.08 11.67 7.80
N ASN A 23 1.49 10.66 8.58
CA ASN A 23 1.90 9.37 8.02
C ASN A 23 0.72 8.64 7.38
N PHE A 24 -0.48 8.74 7.96
CA PHE A 24 -1.70 8.23 7.35
C PHE A 24 -1.98 8.90 6.00
N PHE A 25 -1.84 10.23 5.92
CA PHE A 25 -1.99 10.95 4.67
C PHE A 25 -0.97 10.50 3.61
N ILE A 26 0.32 10.44 3.96
CA ILE A 26 1.39 10.10 3.02
C ILE A 26 1.33 8.63 2.56
N PHE A 27 1.08 7.69 3.47
CA PHE A 27 1.10 6.26 3.13
C PHE A 27 -0.22 5.72 2.64
N VAL A 28 -1.35 6.37 2.93
CA VAL A 28 -2.68 5.89 2.58
C VAL A 28 -3.37 6.84 1.62
N VAL A 29 -3.66 8.08 2.06
CA VAL A 29 -4.53 8.99 1.30
C VAL A 29 -3.91 9.44 -0.02
N ALA A 30 -2.66 9.92 -0.01
CA ALA A 30 -2.02 10.48 -1.20
C ALA A 30 -1.84 9.46 -2.34
N PRO A 31 -1.37 8.23 -2.10
CA PRO A 31 -1.34 7.17 -3.11
C PRO A 31 -2.72 6.83 -3.67
N TRP A 32 -3.76 6.77 -2.82
CA TRP A 32 -5.13 6.51 -3.26
C TRP A 32 -5.67 7.64 -4.14
N LEU A 33 -5.43 8.90 -3.79
CA LEU A 33 -5.80 10.04 -4.63
C LEU A 33 -5.09 10.00 -5.98
N ALA A 34 -3.79 9.68 -6.00
CA ALA A 34 -3.03 9.55 -7.24
C ALA A 34 -3.54 8.39 -8.11
N TYR A 35 -3.91 7.27 -7.49
CA TYR A 35 -4.48 6.11 -8.19
C TYR A 35 -5.87 6.41 -8.77
N ILE A 36 -6.75 7.02 -7.99
CA ILE A 36 -8.09 7.45 -8.44
C ILE A 36 -7.96 8.41 -9.62
N TRP A 37 -7.02 9.37 -9.55
CA TRP A 37 -6.77 10.30 -10.64
C TRP A 37 -6.24 9.62 -11.91
N LEU A 38 -5.32 8.67 -11.76
CA LEU A 38 -4.81 7.87 -12.88
C LEU A 38 -5.92 7.13 -13.58
N ILE A 39 -6.83 6.56 -12.82
CA ILE A 39 -7.89 5.74 -13.39
C ILE A 39 -8.97 6.62 -13.98
N TYR A 40 -9.40 7.67 -13.29
CA TYR A 40 -10.27 8.68 -13.88
C TYR A 40 -9.75 9.14 -15.24
N THR A 41 -8.44 9.41 -15.31
CA THR A 41 -7.77 9.78 -16.55
C THR A 41 -7.92 8.70 -17.61
N VAL A 42 -7.57 7.45 -17.31
CA VAL A 42 -7.61 6.32 -18.27
C VAL A 42 -9.00 6.11 -18.86
N TYR A 43 -10.07 6.21 -18.06
CA TYR A 43 -11.43 5.95 -18.54
C TYR A 43 -12.05 7.13 -19.29
N HIS A 44 -11.59 8.36 -19.05
CA HIS A 44 -12.07 9.55 -19.75
C HIS A 44 -11.07 10.01 -20.83
N LEU A 45 -10.21 9.11 -21.34
CA LEU A 45 -9.26 9.41 -22.42
C LEU A 45 -9.96 9.67 -23.77
N GLU A 46 -11.15 9.08 -23.97
CA GLU A 46 -11.90 9.12 -25.24
C GLU A 46 -12.59 10.46 -25.52
N GLU A 47 -12.83 11.27 -24.50
CA GLU A 47 -13.53 12.56 -24.64
C GLU A 47 -12.63 13.69 -25.17
N ASP A 48 -11.31 13.45 -25.26
CA ASP A 48 -10.31 14.47 -25.56
C ASP A 48 -9.50 14.22 -26.84
N THR A 49 -8.96 15.31 -27.39
CA THR A 49 -7.98 15.22 -28.49
C THR A 49 -6.71 14.47 -28.05
N PRO A 50 -6.00 13.76 -28.97
CA PRO A 50 -4.89 12.87 -28.62
C PRO A 50 -3.75 13.51 -27.82
N ILE A 51 -3.53 14.81 -27.97
CA ILE A 51 -2.52 15.59 -27.26
C ILE A 51 -2.90 15.75 -25.79
N PHE A 52 -4.18 16.07 -25.51
CA PHE A 52 -4.69 16.23 -24.15
C PHE A 52 -4.75 14.90 -23.41
N SER A 53 -5.17 13.83 -24.08
CA SER A 53 -5.21 12.47 -23.51
C SER A 53 -3.81 12.00 -23.07
N ARG A 54 -2.77 12.26 -23.88
CA ARG A 54 -1.37 11.96 -23.51
C ARG A 54 -0.88 12.81 -22.33
N ALA A 55 -1.17 14.11 -22.34
CA ALA A 55 -0.75 15.01 -21.26
C ALA A 55 -1.38 14.62 -19.91
N LYS A 56 -2.67 14.25 -19.90
CA LYS A 56 -3.36 13.77 -18.70
C LYS A 56 -2.74 12.47 -18.19
N LEU A 57 -2.46 11.51 -19.07
CA LEU A 57 -1.83 10.25 -18.67
C LEU A 57 -0.42 10.46 -18.09
N ILE A 58 0.39 11.33 -18.71
CA ILE A 58 1.72 11.69 -18.20
C ILE A 58 1.62 12.31 -16.80
N LEU A 59 0.69 13.26 -16.61
CA LEU A 59 0.44 13.89 -15.31
C LEU A 59 0.02 12.85 -14.26
N ALA A 60 -0.87 11.94 -14.62
CA ALA A 60 -1.32 10.89 -13.71
C ALA A 60 -0.20 9.94 -13.28
N MET A 61 0.63 9.49 -14.21
CA MET A 61 1.81 8.69 -13.89
C MET A 61 2.80 9.47 -13.02
N PHE A 62 2.99 10.76 -13.30
CA PHE A 62 3.83 11.63 -12.50
C PHE A 62 3.32 11.76 -11.06
N LEU A 63 2.01 11.95 -10.85
CA LEU A 63 1.41 12.01 -9.51
C LEU A 63 1.58 10.70 -8.74
N LEU A 64 1.42 9.56 -9.40
CA LEU A 64 1.65 8.25 -8.79
C LEU A 64 3.13 8.07 -8.40
N GLY A 65 4.06 8.45 -9.29
CA GLY A 65 5.49 8.43 -9.01
C GLY A 65 5.89 9.37 -7.86
N ALA A 66 5.32 10.57 -7.83
CA ALA A 66 5.54 11.55 -6.77
C ALA A 66 5.00 11.05 -5.41
N ALA A 67 3.84 10.40 -5.39
CA ALA A 67 3.30 9.77 -4.19
C ALA A 67 4.22 8.63 -3.69
N GLY A 68 4.68 7.76 -4.59
CA GLY A 68 5.65 6.71 -4.25
C GLY A 68 6.97 7.26 -3.70
N LEU A 69 7.49 8.34 -4.31
CA LEU A 69 8.69 9.01 -3.83
C LEU A 69 8.48 9.65 -2.46
N ALA A 70 7.34 10.31 -2.23
CA ALA A 70 7.00 10.90 -0.94
C ALA A 70 6.90 9.83 0.16
N MET A 71 6.29 8.67 -0.14
CA MET A 71 6.27 7.52 0.77
C MET A 71 7.68 7.02 1.09
N TYR A 72 8.53 6.88 0.08
CA TYR A 72 9.92 6.42 0.27
C TYR A 72 10.70 7.37 1.17
N ILE A 73 10.69 8.68 0.86
CA ILE A 73 11.37 9.71 1.66
C ILE A 73 10.84 9.70 3.10
N ARG A 74 9.52 9.61 3.26
CA ARG A 74 8.91 9.60 4.59
C ARG A 74 9.29 8.35 5.37
N SER A 75 9.36 7.19 4.72
CA SER A 75 9.83 5.95 5.35
C SER A 75 11.26 6.11 5.89
N GLN A 76 12.19 6.68 5.12
CA GLN A 76 13.55 6.93 5.60
C GLN A 76 13.56 7.87 6.81
N SER A 77 12.80 8.97 6.77
CA SER A 77 12.70 9.89 7.90
C SER A 77 12.13 9.23 9.17
N VAL A 78 11.13 8.36 9.02
CA VAL A 78 10.57 7.60 10.15
C VAL A 78 11.60 6.61 10.68
N ARG A 79 12.35 5.94 9.82
CA ARG A 79 13.43 5.03 10.21
C ARG A 79 14.50 5.76 11.04
N GLU A 80 14.95 6.92 10.60
CA GLU A 80 15.92 7.75 11.34
C GLU A 80 15.39 8.17 12.72
N GLN A 81 14.13 8.61 12.80
CA GLN A 81 13.49 8.96 14.06
C GLN A 81 13.40 7.77 15.02
N LEU A 82 13.15 6.57 14.49
CA LEU A 82 13.10 5.35 15.29
C LEU A 82 14.50 4.94 15.77
N GLN A 83 15.53 5.06 14.92
CA GLN A 83 16.92 4.84 15.31
C GLN A 83 17.36 5.79 16.43
N ALA A 84 17.02 7.08 16.33
CA ALA A 84 17.28 8.05 17.39
C ALA A 84 16.58 7.71 18.73
N LYS A 85 15.50 6.92 18.68
CA LYS A 85 14.76 6.44 19.86
C LYS A 85 15.22 5.06 20.36
N GLY A 86 16.31 4.51 19.81
CA GLY A 86 16.86 3.21 20.20
C GLY A 86 16.16 2.01 19.55
N TYR A 87 15.54 2.19 18.39
CA TYR A 87 14.98 1.10 17.60
C TYR A 87 15.88 0.74 16.41
N GLU A 88 16.09 -0.55 16.16
CA GLU A 88 16.83 -1.04 14.99
C GLU A 88 15.97 -1.92 14.10
N GLN A 89 16.26 -1.93 12.81
CA GLN A 89 15.67 -2.88 11.87
C GLN A 89 16.51 -4.16 11.84
N ARG A 90 15.93 -5.27 12.29
CA ARG A 90 16.57 -6.59 12.27
C ARG A 90 15.75 -7.58 11.44
N GLY A 91 16.37 -8.09 10.38
CA GLY A 91 15.83 -9.16 9.56
C GLY A 91 16.00 -10.50 10.26
N THR A 92 14.90 -11.10 10.72
CA THR A 92 14.89 -12.49 11.19
C THR A 92 14.04 -13.34 10.27
N LEU A 93 14.35 -14.64 10.17
CA LEU A 93 13.57 -15.58 9.35
C LEU A 93 12.10 -15.58 9.75
N ALA A 94 11.78 -15.54 11.04
CA ALA A 94 10.41 -15.50 11.54
C ALA A 94 9.62 -14.29 11.01
N ARG A 95 10.24 -13.11 10.95
CA ARG A 95 9.61 -11.88 10.44
C ARG A 95 9.47 -11.89 8.91
N ALA A 96 10.44 -12.47 8.22
CA ALA A 96 10.35 -12.68 6.79
C ALA A 96 9.20 -13.65 6.44
N LEU A 97 9.05 -14.74 7.20
CA LEU A 97 7.94 -15.67 7.05
C LEU A 97 6.60 -15.01 7.36
N ASP A 98 6.50 -14.20 8.42
CA ASP A 98 5.29 -13.44 8.74
C ASP A 98 4.89 -12.48 7.60
N LEU A 99 5.85 -11.74 7.04
CA LEU A 99 5.62 -10.92 5.84
C LEU A 99 5.14 -11.76 4.65
N LEU A 100 5.78 -12.92 4.40
CA LEU A 100 5.40 -13.82 3.30
C LEU A 100 3.99 -14.41 3.50
N PHE A 101 3.60 -14.77 4.73
CA PHE A 101 2.25 -15.24 5.03
C PHE A 101 1.22 -14.14 4.79
N ASN A 102 1.48 -12.91 5.25
CA ASN A 102 0.60 -11.78 4.99
C ASN A 102 0.45 -11.51 3.48
N LEU A 103 1.56 -11.56 2.73
CA LEU A 103 1.55 -11.46 1.27
C LEU A 103 0.77 -12.59 0.60
N ALA A 104 0.95 -13.83 1.06
CA ALA A 104 0.22 -14.98 0.53
C ALA A 104 -1.29 -14.85 0.73
N ILE A 105 -1.73 -14.31 1.88
CA ILE A 105 -3.14 -14.03 2.15
C ILE A 105 -3.69 -12.96 1.18
N ILE A 106 -2.93 -11.88 0.94
CA ILE A 106 -3.33 -10.83 -0.02
C ILE A 106 -3.46 -11.40 -1.43
N VAL A 107 -2.49 -12.20 -1.87
CA VAL A 107 -2.50 -12.86 -3.19
C VAL A 107 -3.64 -13.87 -3.30
N ALA A 108 -3.87 -14.68 -2.27
CA ALA A 108 -5.00 -15.62 -2.24
C ALA A 108 -6.34 -14.88 -2.31
N GLY A 109 -6.49 -13.77 -1.58
CA GLY A 109 -7.67 -12.91 -1.64
C GLY A 109 -7.89 -12.33 -3.03
N TYR A 110 -6.83 -11.89 -3.71
CA TYR A 110 -6.90 -11.42 -5.09
C TYR A 110 -7.42 -12.50 -6.05
N PHE A 111 -6.84 -13.71 -6.04
CA PHE A 111 -7.27 -14.78 -6.93
C PHE A 111 -8.69 -15.28 -6.62
N TRP A 112 -9.06 -15.36 -5.34
CA TRP A 112 -10.42 -15.68 -4.95
C TRP A 112 -11.42 -14.66 -5.48
N LEU A 113 -11.10 -13.37 -5.38
CA LEU A 113 -11.96 -12.30 -5.86
C LEU A 113 -12.00 -12.23 -7.39
N GLN A 114 -10.89 -12.47 -8.09
CA GLN A 114 -10.89 -12.60 -9.56
C GLN A 114 -11.82 -13.72 -10.03
N ARG A 115 -11.80 -14.86 -9.34
CA ARG A 115 -12.70 -15.98 -9.64
C ARG A 115 -14.16 -15.58 -9.40
N TRP A 116 -14.45 -14.96 -8.27
CA TRP A 116 -15.81 -14.48 -7.97
C TRP A 116 -16.31 -13.49 -9.01
N VAL A 117 -15.47 -12.57 -9.47
CA VAL A 117 -15.77 -11.64 -10.57
C VAL A 117 -16.07 -12.41 -11.86
N ALA A 118 -15.28 -13.42 -12.22
CA ALA A 118 -15.56 -14.24 -13.39
C ALA A 118 -16.93 -14.95 -13.27
N ASP A 119 -17.24 -15.50 -12.09
CA ASP A 119 -18.51 -16.18 -11.83
C ASP A 119 -19.71 -15.20 -11.95
N VAL A 120 -19.55 -13.92 -11.57
CA VAL A 120 -20.62 -12.90 -11.72
C VAL A 120 -20.75 -12.42 -13.16
N ALA A 121 -19.65 -12.25 -13.89
CA ALA A 121 -19.70 -11.87 -15.32
C ALA A 121 -20.49 -12.90 -16.15
N ASP A 122 -20.33 -14.19 -15.85
CA ASP A 122 -21.07 -15.28 -16.49
C ASP A 122 -22.59 -15.25 -16.22
N THR A 123 -23.05 -14.51 -15.20
CA THR A 123 -24.49 -14.38 -14.87
C THR A 123 -25.23 -13.29 -15.65
N GLY A 124 -24.51 -12.51 -16.47
CA GLY A 124 -25.10 -11.48 -17.34
C GLY A 124 -25.49 -10.17 -16.65
N GLU A 125 -25.17 -9.99 -15.36
CA GLU A 125 -25.33 -8.72 -14.66
C GLU A 125 -24.16 -7.76 -14.98
N GLY A 126 -24.45 -6.73 -15.79
CA GLY A 126 -23.69 -5.49 -15.98
C GLY A 126 -22.18 -5.54 -15.78
N GLU A 127 -21.44 -5.92 -16.83
CA GLU A 127 -19.96 -5.93 -16.89
C GLU A 127 -19.33 -4.60 -16.40
N ASP A 128 -19.98 -3.48 -16.70
CA ASP A 128 -19.53 -2.14 -16.30
C ASP A 128 -19.55 -1.92 -14.78
N VAL A 129 -20.56 -2.46 -14.09
CA VAL A 129 -20.69 -2.36 -12.63
C VAL A 129 -19.61 -3.21 -11.95
N LEU A 130 -19.36 -4.40 -12.49
CA LEU A 130 -18.37 -5.32 -11.94
C LEU A 130 -16.95 -4.76 -12.01
N PHE A 131 -16.62 -4.13 -13.14
CA PHE A 131 -15.30 -3.57 -13.37
C PHE A 131 -15.04 -2.32 -12.52
N LEU A 132 -15.98 -1.37 -12.50
CA LEU A 132 -15.84 -0.10 -11.77
C LEU A 132 -15.91 -0.25 -10.24
N TYR A 133 -16.74 -1.14 -9.72
CA TYR A 133 -16.98 -1.20 -8.28
C TYR A 133 -16.13 -2.26 -7.56
N ILE A 134 -15.60 -3.27 -8.25
CA ILE A 134 -14.89 -4.39 -7.60
C ILE A 134 -13.45 -4.53 -8.10
N LEU A 135 -13.24 -4.68 -9.41
CA LEU A 135 -11.90 -4.87 -9.96
C LEU A 135 -11.01 -3.62 -9.82
N PHE A 136 -11.62 -2.43 -9.96
CA PHE A 136 -10.91 -1.16 -9.88
C PHE A 136 -10.33 -0.87 -8.46
N PRO A 137 -11.11 -0.90 -7.37
CA PRO A 137 -10.57 -0.74 -6.02
C PRO A 137 -9.54 -1.82 -5.67
N LEU A 138 -9.69 -3.02 -6.21
CA LEU A 138 -8.79 -4.14 -5.96
C LEU A 138 -7.41 -3.94 -6.58
N TYR A 139 -7.35 -3.54 -7.86
CA TYR A 139 -6.07 -3.27 -8.52
C TYR A 139 -5.34 -2.10 -7.84
N GLY A 140 -6.10 -1.08 -7.43
CA GLY A 140 -5.62 0.02 -6.60
C GLY A 140 -5.06 -0.45 -5.26
N ALA A 141 -5.80 -1.31 -4.57
CA ALA A 141 -5.38 -1.88 -3.30
C ALA A 141 -4.09 -2.70 -3.44
N ILE A 142 -3.89 -3.42 -4.55
CA ILE A 142 -2.67 -4.23 -4.78
C ILE A 142 -1.46 -3.34 -5.06
N VAL A 143 -1.59 -2.38 -5.98
CA VAL A 143 -0.51 -1.42 -6.28
C VAL A 143 -0.14 -0.63 -5.03
N TRP A 144 -1.15 -0.16 -4.29
CA TRP A 144 -0.99 0.51 -3.01
C TRP A 144 -0.29 -0.38 -1.97
N THR A 145 -0.76 -1.62 -1.81
CA THR A 145 -0.18 -2.57 -0.85
C THR A 145 1.28 -2.87 -1.18
N GLY A 146 1.63 -3.04 -2.47
CA GLY A 146 3.00 -3.19 -2.92
C GLY A 146 3.87 -1.98 -2.54
N LEU A 147 3.39 -0.77 -2.81
CA LEU A 147 4.09 0.47 -2.45
C LEU A 147 4.27 0.61 -0.93
N VAL A 148 3.25 0.31 -0.13
CA VAL A 148 3.32 0.34 1.33
C VAL A 148 4.27 -0.71 1.87
N ILE A 149 4.28 -1.91 1.31
CA ILE A 149 5.20 -2.98 1.73
C ILE A 149 6.65 -2.61 1.44
N VAL A 150 6.93 -2.04 0.26
CA VAL A 150 8.29 -1.60 -0.09
C VAL A 150 8.73 -0.42 0.80
N CYS A 151 7.84 0.55 1.03
CA CYS A 151 8.19 1.75 1.78
C CYS A 151 8.16 1.52 3.29
N THR A 152 6.98 1.23 3.84
CA THR A 152 6.72 1.17 5.30
C THR A 152 6.90 -0.23 5.86
N GLY A 153 6.85 -1.27 5.00
CA GLY A 153 6.98 -2.64 5.44
C GLY A 153 8.26 -2.94 6.23
N PRO A 154 9.44 -2.42 5.83
CA PRO A 154 10.63 -2.59 6.64
C PRO A 154 10.50 -2.12 8.09
N ILE A 155 9.71 -1.06 8.30
CA ILE A 155 9.47 -0.48 9.61
C ILE A 155 8.44 -1.30 10.40
N LEU A 156 7.41 -1.84 9.74
CA LEU A 156 6.35 -2.60 10.41
C LEU A 156 6.83 -3.99 10.82
N TRP A 157 7.50 -4.72 9.92
CA TRP A 157 7.88 -6.12 10.14
C TRP A 157 9.27 -6.29 10.76
N PHE A 158 10.21 -5.35 10.56
CA PHE A 158 11.60 -5.55 11.00
C PHE A 158 12.06 -4.61 12.12
N THR A 159 11.27 -3.63 12.55
CA THR A 159 11.64 -2.80 13.72
C THR A 159 11.66 -3.61 15.02
N THR A 160 12.74 -3.49 15.78
CA THR A 160 12.96 -4.04 17.12
C THR A 160 13.42 -2.92 18.06
N ARG A 161 13.13 -3.01 19.36
CA ARG A 161 13.74 -2.12 20.35
C ARG A 161 15.08 -2.70 20.79
N VAL A 162 16.14 -1.91 20.68
CA VAL A 162 17.47 -2.29 21.13
C VAL A 162 17.68 -1.69 22.52
N ARG A 163 18.05 -2.56 23.45
CA ARG A 163 18.29 -2.17 24.83
C ARG A 163 19.61 -1.45 24.96
#